data_AF-A0A2V8SL30-F1
#
_entry.id   AF-A0A2V8SL30-F1
#
_cell.length_a   1.000
_cell.length_b   1.000
_cell.length_c   1.000
_cell.angle_alpha   90.00
_cell.angle_beta   90.00
_cell.angle_gamma   90.00
#
_symmetry.space_group_name_H-M   'P 1'
#
loop_
_entity.id
_entity.type
_entity.pdbx_description
1 polymer ?
#
loop_
_entity_poly.entity_id
_entity_poly.type
_entity_poly.pdbx_seq_one_letter_code
_entity_poly.pdbx_strand_id
1 'polypeptide(L)'
;MSGKLRLALLAFVALLPSPVARVCYRWFFGYKIGKRVRLGFSVIDAGECTIADDVSIGHLNIFTGVHKLEIGDHTRIGVLNIFRGGAEISIGRYCEILRLNEINSIPEPDPVNPVDPRFLMGNGSMIAASHKIDFTDRVEFGKSVIMGGRNSSIWTHNRQMTRQVMIGDNTYLGSEIRIAPGGSIPARCIVGIGSVITKAFENEYHLIAGVPATEIKPLGEDGRFLTERKTRKDLPDDI
;
A
#
# COMPACT_ATOMS: atom_id res chain seq x y z
N MET A 1 -2.09 28.03 -7.02
CA MET A 1 -2.26 27.71 -8.46
C MET A 1 -3.71 27.29 -8.69
N SER A 2 -4.39 27.80 -9.72
CA SER A 2 -5.75 27.35 -10.06
C SER A 2 -5.78 25.84 -10.33
N GLY A 3 -6.84 25.13 -9.90
CA GLY A 3 -6.94 23.67 -10.03
C GLY A 3 -6.79 23.17 -11.48
N LYS A 4 -7.34 23.91 -12.45
CA LYS A 4 -7.21 23.56 -13.89
C LYS A 4 -5.76 23.66 -14.37
N LEU A 5 -5.04 24.71 -13.96
CA LEU A 5 -3.62 24.89 -14.31
C LEU A 5 -2.75 23.81 -13.65
N ARG A 6 -3.04 23.46 -12.39
CA ARG A 6 -2.37 22.38 -11.68
C ARG A 6 -2.48 21.06 -12.47
N LEU A 7 -3.69 20.70 -12.84
CA LEU A 7 -3.96 19.46 -13.57
C LEU A 7 -3.26 19.44 -14.95
N ALA A 8 -3.28 20.55 -15.68
CA ALA A 8 -2.60 20.66 -16.96
C ALA A 8 -1.07 20.49 -16.83
N LEU A 9 -0.46 21.10 -15.79
CA LEU A 9 0.97 20.92 -15.52
C LEU A 9 1.30 19.48 -15.10
N LEU A 10 0.47 18.85 -14.26
CA LEU A 10 0.66 17.45 -13.88
C LEU A 10 0.62 16.53 -15.09
N ALA A 11 -0.37 16.71 -15.97
CA ALA A 11 -0.49 15.94 -17.21
C ALA A 11 0.73 16.15 -18.13
N PHE A 12 1.21 17.38 -18.26
CA PHE A 12 2.43 17.68 -19.01
C PHE A 12 3.66 16.96 -18.41
N VAL A 13 3.89 17.10 -17.10
CA VAL A 13 5.04 16.50 -16.42
C VAL A 13 5.01 14.98 -16.49
N ALA A 14 3.82 14.36 -16.43
CA ALA A 14 3.63 12.92 -16.55
C ALA A 14 4.08 12.35 -17.91
N LEU A 15 4.22 13.17 -18.94
CA LEU A 15 4.68 12.75 -20.28
C LEU A 15 6.20 12.94 -20.47
N LEU A 16 6.89 13.55 -19.51
CA LEU A 16 8.32 13.85 -19.63
C LEU A 16 9.19 12.64 -19.26
N PRO A 17 10.38 12.49 -19.88
CA PRO A 17 11.38 11.54 -19.43
C PRO A 17 11.78 11.77 -17.97
N SER A 18 12.04 10.69 -17.23
CA SER A 18 12.33 10.71 -15.79
C SER A 18 13.27 11.85 -15.31
N PRO A 19 14.44 12.11 -15.94
CA PRO A 19 15.32 13.18 -15.47
C PRO A 19 14.66 14.56 -15.47
N VAL A 20 13.88 14.85 -16.51
CA VAL A 20 13.17 16.12 -16.68
C VAL A 20 11.95 16.17 -15.76
N ALA A 21 11.16 15.10 -15.70
CA ALA A 21 9.99 15.01 -14.84
C ALA A 21 10.33 15.30 -13.37
N ARG A 22 11.44 14.74 -12.87
CA ARG A 22 11.92 15.00 -11.49
C ARG A 22 12.22 16.47 -11.23
N VAL A 23 12.85 17.16 -12.18
CA VAL A 23 13.15 18.60 -12.07
C VAL A 23 11.86 19.41 -12.07
N CYS A 24 10.94 19.11 -12.99
CA CYS A 24 9.64 19.77 -13.05
C CYS A 24 8.81 19.56 -11.78
N TYR A 25 8.79 18.34 -11.23
CA TYR A 25 8.09 18.07 -9.96
C TYR A 25 8.68 18.88 -8.79
N ARG A 26 10.00 18.98 -8.69
CA ARG A 26 10.67 19.82 -7.68
C ARG A 26 10.33 21.30 -7.84
N TRP A 27 10.38 21.83 -9.07
CA TRP A 27 10.20 23.26 -9.32
C TRP A 27 8.74 23.73 -9.30
N PHE A 28 7.83 23.03 -9.96
CA PHE A 28 6.43 23.45 -10.06
C PHE A 28 5.60 23.09 -8.84
N PHE A 29 5.97 22.03 -8.12
CA PHE A 29 5.17 21.49 -7.01
C PHE A 29 5.91 21.45 -5.67
N GLY A 30 7.20 21.81 -5.61
CA GLY A 30 7.97 21.81 -4.38
C GLY A 30 8.30 20.43 -3.82
N TYR A 31 8.13 19.37 -4.61
CA TYR A 31 8.32 18.00 -4.15
C TYR A 31 9.79 17.69 -3.83
N LYS A 32 10.01 16.88 -2.79
CA LYS A 32 11.34 16.41 -2.38
C LYS A 32 11.62 15.06 -3.06
N ILE A 33 12.32 15.10 -4.19
CA ILE A 33 12.70 13.87 -4.91
C ILE A 33 14.20 13.61 -4.72
N GLY A 34 14.57 12.37 -4.42
CA GLY A 34 15.94 11.91 -4.18
C GLY A 34 16.79 11.69 -5.44
N LYS A 35 17.95 11.09 -5.24
CA LYS A 35 18.91 10.69 -6.27
C LYS A 35 18.50 9.36 -6.89
N ARG A 36 18.91 9.15 -8.15
CA ARG A 36 18.67 7.91 -8.93
C ARG A 36 17.21 7.44 -9.04
N VAL A 37 16.24 8.28 -8.62
CA VAL A 37 14.82 8.04 -8.80
C VAL A 37 14.48 7.87 -10.28
N ARG A 38 13.66 6.87 -10.59
CA ARG A 38 13.11 6.60 -11.93
C ARG A 38 11.61 6.80 -11.92
N LEU A 39 11.12 7.73 -12.73
CA LEU A 39 9.70 7.99 -12.92
C LEU A 39 9.31 7.61 -14.35
N GLY A 40 8.41 6.64 -14.49
CA GLY A 40 7.71 6.37 -15.73
C GLY A 40 6.68 7.46 -16.04
N PHE A 41 5.94 7.26 -17.12
CA PHE A 41 4.89 8.19 -17.56
C PHE A 41 3.69 8.11 -16.62
N SER A 42 3.76 8.83 -15.50
CA SER A 42 2.88 8.67 -14.35
C SER A 42 2.54 10.03 -13.73
N VAL A 43 1.31 10.17 -13.28
CA VAL A 43 0.81 11.39 -12.63
C VAL A 43 1.07 11.28 -11.13
N ILE A 44 1.73 12.30 -10.55
CA ILE A 44 1.95 12.41 -9.12
C ILE A 44 1.32 13.71 -8.60
N ASP A 45 0.06 13.63 -8.20
CA ASP A 45 -0.68 14.74 -7.60
C ASP A 45 -0.85 14.53 -6.10
N ALA A 46 0.00 15.24 -5.34
CA ALA A 46 -0.03 15.28 -3.88
C ALA A 46 0.14 16.72 -3.35
N GLY A 47 -0.37 16.99 -2.15
CA GLY A 47 -0.12 18.25 -1.45
C GLY A 47 1.34 18.38 -1.03
N GLU A 48 1.84 17.36 -0.36
CA GLU A 48 3.24 17.18 0.03
C GLU A 48 3.75 15.85 -0.52
N CYS A 49 4.96 15.84 -1.10
CA CYS A 49 5.53 14.63 -1.68
C CYS A 49 7.02 14.53 -1.37
N THR A 50 7.40 13.40 -0.77
CA THR A 50 8.79 12.99 -0.57
C THR A 50 9.01 11.61 -1.21
N ILE A 51 9.96 11.54 -2.14
CA ILE A 51 10.40 10.30 -2.78
C ILE A 51 11.90 10.17 -2.51
N ALA A 52 12.30 9.16 -1.74
CA ALA A 52 13.69 8.93 -1.36
C ALA A 52 14.56 8.42 -2.53
N ASP A 53 15.84 8.20 -2.24
CA ASP A 53 16.82 7.74 -3.23
C ASP A 53 16.45 6.33 -3.77
N ASP A 54 16.85 6.06 -5.03
CA ASP A 54 16.73 4.73 -5.66
C ASP A 54 15.30 4.19 -5.85
N VAL A 55 14.29 5.03 -5.63
CA VAL A 55 12.90 4.67 -5.91
C VAL A 55 12.66 4.53 -7.43
N SER A 56 11.90 3.50 -7.81
CA SER A 56 11.44 3.33 -9.19
C SER A 56 9.91 3.25 -9.22
N ILE A 57 9.28 4.20 -9.91
CA ILE A 57 7.85 4.18 -10.23
C ILE A 57 7.72 3.93 -11.73
N GLY A 58 7.07 2.83 -12.12
CA GLY A 58 6.86 2.48 -13.52
C GLY A 58 5.83 3.38 -14.21
N HIS A 59 5.41 2.98 -15.41
CA HIS A 59 4.49 3.75 -16.25
C HIS A 59 3.04 3.64 -15.79
N LEU A 60 2.27 4.66 -16.14
CA LEU A 60 0.81 4.72 -16.04
C LEU A 60 0.30 4.51 -14.61
N ASN A 61 1.10 4.89 -13.61
CA ASN A 61 0.62 5.04 -12.25
C ASN A 61 -0.05 6.39 -12.09
N ILE A 62 -1.10 6.43 -11.27
CA ILE A 62 -1.86 7.65 -10.98
C ILE A 62 -1.90 7.81 -9.47
N PHE A 63 -1.27 8.87 -8.97
CA PHE A 63 -1.50 9.39 -7.62
C PHE A 63 -2.35 10.65 -7.75
N THR A 64 -3.51 10.71 -7.09
CA THR A 64 -4.39 11.88 -7.19
C THR A 64 -5.15 12.16 -5.91
N GLY A 65 -5.23 13.46 -5.55
CA GLY A 65 -5.92 13.90 -4.34
C GLY A 65 -5.28 13.39 -3.03
N VAL A 66 -3.99 13.04 -3.05
CA VAL A 66 -3.27 12.57 -1.86
C VAL A 66 -2.77 13.80 -1.09
N HIS A 67 -3.08 13.94 0.20
CA HIS A 67 -2.57 15.08 0.96
C HIS A 67 -1.06 15.00 1.18
N LYS A 68 -0.58 13.87 1.71
CA LYS A 68 0.85 13.59 1.94
C LYS A 68 1.26 12.26 1.33
N LEU A 69 2.29 12.27 0.48
CA LEU A 69 2.88 11.09 -0.15
C LEU A 69 4.34 10.93 0.29
N GLU A 70 4.67 9.80 0.92
CA GLU A 70 6.04 9.44 1.29
C GLU A 70 6.41 8.07 0.72
N ILE A 71 7.57 7.99 0.06
CA ILE A 71 8.10 6.75 -0.50
C ILE A 71 9.56 6.59 -0.07
N GLY A 72 9.84 5.54 0.71
CA GLY A 72 11.16 5.18 1.22
C GLY A 72 12.11 4.65 0.14
N ASP A 73 13.40 4.61 0.45
CA ASP A 73 14.44 4.28 -0.52
C ASP A 73 14.33 2.85 -1.06
N HIS A 74 14.89 2.61 -2.24
CA HIS A 74 14.89 1.30 -2.92
C HIS A 74 13.50 0.67 -3.17
N THR A 75 12.42 1.42 -2.96
CA THR A 75 11.05 0.97 -3.22
C THR A 75 10.75 0.96 -4.72
N ARG A 76 10.04 -0.09 -5.15
CA ARG A 76 9.63 -0.29 -6.54
C ARG A 76 8.12 -0.35 -6.64
N ILE A 77 7.55 0.59 -7.37
CA ILE A 77 6.15 0.58 -7.81
C ILE A 77 6.17 0.26 -9.30
N GLY A 78 5.52 -0.84 -9.71
CA GLY A 78 5.49 -1.27 -11.10
C GLY A 78 4.56 -0.40 -11.93
N VAL A 79 3.60 -0.99 -12.65
CA VAL A 79 2.82 -0.26 -13.67
C VAL A 79 1.33 -0.29 -13.36
N LEU A 80 0.60 0.72 -13.86
CA LEU A 80 -0.86 0.74 -13.84
C LEU A 80 -1.48 0.62 -12.43
N ASN A 81 -0.83 1.14 -11.39
CA ASN A 81 -1.44 1.24 -10.07
C ASN A 81 -2.15 2.60 -9.91
N ILE A 82 -3.25 2.58 -9.17
CA ILE A 82 -4.02 3.78 -8.82
C ILE A 82 -3.90 3.98 -7.31
N PHE A 83 -3.51 5.18 -6.93
CA PHE A 83 -3.46 5.68 -5.57
C PHE A 83 -4.32 6.94 -5.49
N ARG A 84 -5.39 6.93 -4.69
CA ARG A 84 -6.34 8.06 -4.68
C ARG A 84 -6.75 8.46 -3.28
N GLY A 85 -6.72 9.77 -3.04
CA GLY A 85 -7.30 10.36 -1.84
C GLY A 85 -6.47 10.16 -0.58
N GLY A 86 -7.09 10.50 0.54
CA GLY A 86 -6.59 10.24 1.89
C GLY A 86 -5.58 11.26 2.42
N ALA A 87 -5.46 11.27 3.75
CA ALA A 87 -4.58 12.16 4.48
C ALA A 87 -3.10 11.80 4.27
N GLU A 88 -2.79 10.52 4.15
CA GLU A 88 -1.42 10.05 3.97
C GLU A 88 -1.35 8.72 3.21
N ILE A 89 -0.40 8.64 2.29
CA ILE A 89 0.11 7.40 1.72
C ILE A 89 1.59 7.35 2.06
N SER A 90 1.98 6.47 2.97
CA SER A 90 3.36 6.26 3.37
C SER A 90 3.80 4.85 3.00
N ILE A 91 4.78 4.74 2.13
CA ILE A 91 5.36 3.48 1.66
C ILE A 91 6.79 3.45 2.17
N GLY A 92 7.12 2.45 2.99
CA GLY A 92 8.44 2.27 3.58
C GLY A 92 9.55 2.02 2.56
N ARG A 93 10.75 1.76 3.07
CA ARG A 93 11.92 1.42 2.22
C ARG A 93 11.85 -0.03 1.76
N TYR A 94 12.46 -0.32 0.62
CA TYR A 94 12.53 -1.65 0.01
C TYR A 94 11.15 -2.30 -0.20
N CYS A 95 10.08 -1.52 -0.37
CA CYS A 95 8.75 -2.07 -0.66
C CYS A 95 8.62 -2.42 -2.14
N GLU A 96 7.74 -3.37 -2.45
CA GLU A 96 7.34 -3.69 -3.83
C GLU A 96 5.83 -3.62 -4.00
N ILE A 97 5.34 -2.78 -4.91
CA ILE A 97 3.93 -2.78 -5.34
C ILE A 97 3.93 -3.09 -6.83
N LEU A 98 3.44 -4.26 -7.24
CA LEU A 98 3.63 -4.71 -8.62
C LEU A 98 2.74 -3.93 -9.59
N ARG A 99 1.50 -4.36 -9.83
CA ARG A 99 0.71 -3.76 -10.92
C ARG A 99 -0.78 -3.91 -10.76
N LEU A 100 -1.53 -3.01 -11.39
CA LEU A 100 -3.00 -3.06 -11.46
C LEU A 100 -3.67 -3.01 -10.09
N ASN A 101 -2.99 -2.52 -9.06
CA ASN A 101 -3.60 -2.36 -7.74
C ASN A 101 -4.38 -1.03 -7.69
N GLU A 102 -5.47 -1.05 -6.95
CA GLU A 102 -6.31 0.12 -6.67
C GLU A 102 -6.28 0.36 -5.16
N ILE A 103 -5.60 1.43 -4.73
CA ILE A 103 -5.42 1.80 -3.33
C ILE A 103 -6.06 3.17 -3.14
N ASN A 104 -7.30 3.20 -2.67
CA ASN A 104 -8.14 4.39 -2.71
C ASN A 104 -8.81 4.69 -1.37
N SER A 105 -8.96 5.97 -1.07
CA SER A 105 -9.84 6.50 -0.03
C SER A 105 -10.99 7.25 -0.69
N ILE A 106 -12.19 7.16 -0.13
CA ILE A 106 -13.33 7.97 -0.55
C ILE A 106 -13.00 9.45 -0.27
N PRO A 107 -13.14 10.36 -1.25
CA PRO A 107 -13.03 11.80 -1.01
C PRO A 107 -14.19 12.29 -0.15
N GLU A 108 -13.90 13.14 0.84
CA GLU A 108 -14.90 13.77 1.71
C GLU A 108 -15.94 12.77 2.27
N PRO A 109 -15.49 11.70 2.95
CA PRO A 109 -16.41 10.68 3.45
C PRO A 109 -17.27 11.26 4.58
N ASP A 110 -18.54 10.84 4.66
CA ASP A 110 -19.50 11.24 5.70
C ASP A 110 -20.00 10.04 6.55
N PRO A 111 -19.11 9.36 7.30
CA PRO A 111 -19.52 8.31 8.23
C PRO A 111 -19.93 8.89 9.59
N VAL A 112 -20.63 8.07 10.38
CA VAL A 112 -21.10 8.46 11.73
C VAL A 112 -19.99 8.50 12.78
N ASN A 113 -18.76 8.12 12.42
CA ASN A 113 -17.59 8.13 13.30
C ASN A 113 -16.42 8.86 12.64
N PRO A 114 -15.44 9.38 13.41
CA PRO A 114 -14.23 9.95 12.84
C PRO A 114 -13.48 8.96 11.97
N VAL A 115 -12.85 9.46 10.90
CA VAL A 115 -12.04 8.68 9.97
C VAL A 115 -10.56 9.01 10.11
N ASP A 116 -9.71 8.02 9.83
CA ASP A 116 -8.27 8.19 9.74
C ASP A 116 -7.73 7.66 8.40
N PRO A 117 -7.92 8.38 7.28
CA PRO A 117 -7.68 7.86 5.93
C PRO A 117 -6.19 7.83 5.58
N ARG A 118 -5.45 6.93 6.21
CA ARG A 118 -4.01 6.72 6.03
C ARG A 118 -3.72 5.30 5.58
N PHE A 119 -2.99 5.18 4.47
CA PHE A 119 -2.41 3.92 4.02
C PHE A 119 -0.93 3.90 4.38
N LEU A 120 -0.55 3.02 5.29
CA LEU A 120 0.81 2.89 5.80
C LEU A 120 1.35 1.50 5.46
N MET A 121 2.47 1.45 4.75
CA MET A 121 3.08 0.20 4.33
C MET A 121 4.51 0.11 4.89
N GLY A 122 4.70 -0.77 5.86
CA GLY A 122 5.98 -0.98 6.53
C GLY A 122 7.08 -1.49 5.59
N ASN A 123 8.32 -1.32 6.03
CA ASN A 123 9.52 -1.62 5.25
C ASN A 123 9.54 -3.08 4.75
N GLY A 124 10.02 -3.29 3.53
CA GLY A 124 10.16 -4.61 2.92
C GLY A 124 8.86 -5.28 2.50
N SER A 125 7.71 -4.66 2.77
CA SER A 125 6.42 -5.22 2.42
C SER A 125 6.20 -5.27 0.91
N MET A 126 5.33 -6.17 0.47
CA MET A 126 5.05 -6.44 -0.93
C MET A 126 3.55 -6.56 -1.17
N ILE A 127 3.05 -5.86 -2.19
CA ILE A 127 1.72 -6.03 -2.76
C ILE A 127 1.90 -6.53 -4.18
N ALA A 128 1.32 -7.70 -4.48
CA ALA A 128 1.37 -8.30 -5.79
C ALA A 128 0.48 -7.52 -6.80
N ALA A 129 -0.49 -8.17 -7.44
CA ALA A 129 -1.19 -7.55 -8.56
C ALA A 129 -2.70 -7.60 -8.44
N SER A 130 -3.39 -6.59 -8.96
CA SER A 130 -4.85 -6.61 -9.07
C SER A 130 -5.57 -6.72 -7.71
N HIS A 131 -5.02 -6.09 -6.68
CA HIS A 131 -5.66 -5.95 -5.37
C HIS A 131 -6.46 -4.65 -5.28
N LYS A 132 -7.49 -4.65 -4.43
CA LYS A 132 -8.28 -3.46 -4.07
C LYS A 132 -8.10 -3.16 -2.60
N ILE A 133 -7.64 -1.98 -2.25
CA ILE A 133 -7.44 -1.57 -0.87
C ILE A 133 -8.19 -0.26 -0.68
N ASP A 134 -9.31 -0.33 0.02
CA ASP A 134 -10.00 0.84 0.51
C ASP A 134 -9.41 1.26 1.85
N PHE A 135 -8.88 2.48 1.92
CA PHE A 135 -8.32 3.09 3.13
C PHE A 135 -9.05 4.39 3.50
N THR A 136 -10.38 4.38 3.36
CA THR A 136 -11.23 5.46 3.88
C THR A 136 -11.12 5.58 5.41
N ASP A 137 -10.79 4.49 6.09
CA ASP A 137 -10.13 4.46 7.39
C ASP A 137 -8.70 3.90 7.25
N ARG A 138 -7.97 3.83 8.36
CA ARG A 138 -6.59 3.39 8.36
C ARG A 138 -6.44 1.96 7.84
N VAL A 139 -5.51 1.79 6.90
CA VAL A 139 -4.95 0.48 6.54
C VAL A 139 -3.46 0.53 6.81
N GLU A 140 -2.98 -0.37 7.67
CA GLU A 140 -1.57 -0.42 8.05
C GLU A 140 -1.02 -1.83 7.87
N PHE A 141 0.02 -1.93 7.06
CA PHE A 141 0.81 -3.13 6.89
C PHE A 141 2.09 -2.94 7.70
N GLY A 142 2.42 -3.92 8.51
CA GLY A 142 3.70 -4.02 9.21
C GLY A 142 4.88 -4.19 8.25
N LYS A 143 6.03 -4.54 8.80
CA LYS A 143 7.25 -4.86 8.06
C LYS A 143 7.13 -6.22 7.38
N SER A 144 7.71 -6.36 6.20
CA SER A 144 7.86 -7.65 5.50
C SER A 144 6.52 -8.41 5.34
N VAL A 145 5.41 -7.69 5.19
CA VAL A 145 4.08 -8.24 4.87
C VAL A 145 4.03 -8.55 3.38
N ILE A 146 3.49 -9.72 3.03
CA ILE A 146 3.24 -10.07 1.63
C ILE A 146 1.74 -10.19 1.40
N MET A 147 1.19 -9.33 0.54
CA MET A 147 -0.10 -9.54 -0.10
C MET A 147 0.11 -10.21 -1.45
N GLY A 148 0.03 -11.54 -1.43
CA GLY A 148 0.39 -12.40 -2.54
C GLY A 148 -0.74 -12.62 -3.55
N GLY A 149 -0.35 -13.12 -4.73
CA GLY A 149 -1.30 -13.51 -5.77
C GLY A 149 -2.04 -12.33 -6.39
N ARG A 150 -3.38 -12.42 -6.43
CA ARG A 150 -4.27 -11.42 -7.04
C ARG A 150 -5.63 -11.31 -6.37
N ASN A 151 -6.40 -10.29 -6.76
CA ASN A 151 -7.85 -10.19 -6.53
C ASN A 151 -8.26 -10.20 -5.04
N SER A 152 -7.34 -9.87 -4.15
CA SER A 152 -7.69 -9.66 -2.74
C SER A 152 -8.24 -8.25 -2.54
N SER A 153 -9.16 -8.09 -1.59
CA SER A 153 -9.78 -6.81 -1.27
C SER A 153 -9.78 -6.52 0.23
N ILE A 154 -9.47 -5.28 0.59
CA ILE A 154 -9.52 -4.75 1.96
C ILE A 154 -10.53 -3.60 1.97
N TRP A 155 -11.47 -3.65 2.91
CA TRP A 155 -12.51 -2.63 3.07
C TRP A 155 -12.51 -2.08 4.48
N THR A 156 -12.47 -0.76 4.60
CA THR A 156 -12.46 -0.08 5.91
C THR A 156 -13.78 0.55 6.27
N HIS A 157 -14.76 0.57 5.36
CA HIS A 157 -16.08 1.13 5.61
C HIS A 157 -17.21 0.14 5.30
N ASN A 158 -18.35 0.38 5.93
CA ASN A 158 -19.64 -0.21 5.57
C ASN A 158 -20.62 0.90 5.16
N ARG A 159 -21.93 0.65 5.25
CA ARG A 159 -22.96 1.62 4.88
C ARG A 159 -22.78 3.00 5.55
N GLN A 160 -22.35 3.06 6.82
CA GLN A 160 -22.29 4.31 7.60
C GLN A 160 -21.14 4.41 8.60
N MET A 161 -20.40 3.32 8.85
CA MET A 161 -19.29 3.30 9.81
C MET A 161 -17.99 2.90 9.13
N THR A 162 -16.89 3.34 9.71
CA THR A 162 -15.53 2.93 9.31
C THR A 162 -14.80 2.25 10.46
N ARG A 163 -13.85 1.38 10.12
CA ARG A 163 -12.93 0.72 11.05
C ARG A 163 -11.60 0.44 10.37
N GLN A 164 -10.53 0.67 11.10
CA GLN A 164 -9.17 0.36 10.68
C GLN A 164 -8.94 -1.13 10.40
N VAL A 165 -7.97 -1.41 9.52
CA VAL A 165 -7.45 -2.75 9.21
C VAL A 165 -5.94 -2.76 9.44
N MET A 166 -5.49 -3.64 10.33
CA MET A 166 -4.08 -3.79 10.68
C MET A 166 -3.57 -5.18 10.26
N ILE A 167 -2.42 -5.23 9.61
CA ILE A 167 -1.77 -6.47 9.18
C ILE A 167 -0.37 -6.46 9.78
N GLY A 168 -0.12 -7.32 10.78
CA GLY A 168 1.13 -7.33 11.54
C GLY A 168 2.34 -7.78 10.72
N ASP A 169 3.52 -7.51 11.27
CA ASP A 169 4.82 -7.82 10.67
C ASP A 169 4.91 -9.28 10.20
N ASN A 170 5.65 -9.53 9.11
CA ASN A 170 5.98 -10.88 8.63
C ASN A 170 4.74 -11.75 8.32
N THR A 171 3.60 -11.13 8.03
CA THR A 171 2.36 -11.85 7.69
C THR A 171 2.25 -12.07 6.19
N TYR A 172 1.88 -13.30 5.82
CA TYR A 172 1.59 -13.67 4.44
C TYR A 172 0.09 -13.77 4.21
N LEU A 173 -0.41 -13.03 3.22
CA LEU A 173 -1.77 -13.10 2.73
C LEU A 173 -1.77 -13.82 1.38
N GLY A 174 -2.45 -14.96 1.30
CA GLY A 174 -2.71 -15.63 0.03
C GLY A 174 -3.55 -14.80 -0.95
N SER A 175 -3.80 -15.36 -2.13
CA SER A 175 -4.64 -14.74 -3.15
C SER A 175 -6.13 -14.71 -2.73
N GLU A 176 -6.94 -13.86 -3.37
CA GLU A 176 -8.41 -13.85 -3.22
C GLU A 176 -8.92 -13.64 -1.77
N ILE A 177 -8.15 -12.99 -0.89
CA ILE A 177 -8.58 -12.68 0.47
C ILE A 177 -9.54 -11.48 0.49
N ARG A 178 -10.54 -11.51 1.37
CA ARG A 178 -11.45 -10.38 1.64
C ARG A 178 -11.36 -10.00 3.11
N ILE A 179 -11.00 -8.74 3.40
CA ILE A 179 -10.96 -8.21 4.77
C ILE A 179 -12.09 -7.20 4.92
N ALA A 180 -12.99 -7.47 5.87
CA ALA A 180 -14.09 -6.59 6.23
C ALA A 180 -13.62 -5.49 7.21
N PRO A 181 -14.39 -4.40 7.39
CA PRO A 181 -14.03 -3.32 8.31
C PRO A 181 -13.76 -3.82 9.73
N GLY A 182 -12.58 -3.53 10.27
CA GLY A 182 -12.13 -3.99 11.58
C GLY A 182 -11.52 -5.40 11.59
N GLY A 183 -11.50 -6.08 10.44
CA GLY A 183 -10.72 -7.30 10.25
C GLY A 183 -9.24 -6.99 10.35
N SER A 184 -8.53 -7.64 11.26
CA SER A 184 -7.09 -7.41 11.48
C SER A 184 -6.38 -8.71 11.76
N ILE A 185 -5.11 -8.78 11.36
CA ILE A 185 -4.30 -10.00 11.39
C ILE A 185 -3.02 -9.69 12.19
N PRO A 186 -2.72 -10.46 13.26
CA PRO A 186 -1.48 -10.34 14.01
C PRO A 186 -0.23 -10.59 13.17
N ALA A 187 0.93 -10.35 13.77
CA ALA A 187 2.20 -10.64 13.14
C ALA A 187 2.42 -12.15 12.92
N ARG A 188 3.27 -12.46 11.92
CA ARG A 188 3.79 -13.80 11.64
C ARG A 188 2.71 -14.83 11.37
N CYS A 189 1.59 -14.40 10.79
CA CYS A 189 0.47 -15.27 10.42
C CYS A 189 0.52 -15.62 8.94
N ILE A 190 -0.09 -16.76 8.59
CA ILE A 190 -0.34 -17.17 7.21
C ILE A 190 -1.83 -17.18 7.01
N VAL A 191 -2.33 -16.43 6.02
CA VAL A 191 -3.73 -16.43 5.64
C VAL A 191 -3.94 -17.25 4.38
N GLY A 192 -4.77 -18.29 4.48
CA GLY A 192 -5.11 -19.18 3.38
C GLY A 192 -5.79 -18.46 2.23
N ILE A 193 -5.58 -18.96 1.01
CA ILE A 193 -6.21 -18.44 -0.22
C ILE A 193 -7.74 -18.42 -0.08
N GLY A 194 -8.40 -17.35 -0.57
CA GLY A 194 -9.85 -17.24 -0.58
C GLY A 194 -10.51 -16.93 0.77
N SER A 195 -9.72 -16.68 1.82
CA SER A 195 -10.26 -16.47 3.17
C SER A 195 -10.99 -15.14 3.33
N VAL A 196 -12.02 -15.12 4.19
CA VAL A 196 -12.79 -13.91 4.52
C VAL A 196 -12.58 -13.53 5.99
N ILE A 197 -11.82 -12.46 6.22
CA ILE A 197 -11.48 -11.93 7.54
C ILE A 197 -12.58 -10.97 7.98
N THR A 198 -13.36 -11.36 8.99
CA THR A 198 -14.53 -10.59 9.48
C THR A 198 -14.34 -9.97 10.85
N LYS A 199 -13.23 -10.27 11.54
CA LYS A 199 -12.89 -9.78 12.88
C LYS A 199 -11.38 -9.61 13.03
N ALA A 200 -10.97 -8.91 14.07
CA ALA A 200 -9.58 -8.92 14.51
C ALA A 200 -9.23 -10.29 15.11
N PHE A 201 -8.08 -10.82 14.70
CA PHE A 201 -7.40 -11.93 15.35
C PHE A 201 -6.34 -11.41 16.32
N GLU A 202 -5.94 -12.23 17.28
CA GLU A 202 -5.04 -11.83 18.36
C GLU A 202 -3.79 -12.70 18.46
N ASN A 203 -3.84 -13.95 18.00
CA ASN A 203 -2.72 -14.87 18.12
C ASN A 203 -1.74 -14.72 16.93
N GLU A 204 -0.49 -14.40 17.24
CA GLU A 204 0.62 -14.52 16.29
C GLU A 204 0.92 -15.97 15.94
N TYR A 205 1.67 -16.20 14.87
CA TYR A 205 2.11 -17.53 14.45
C TYR A 205 0.94 -18.50 14.23
N HIS A 206 -0.11 -18.06 13.56
CA HIS A 206 -1.25 -18.91 13.24
C HIS A 206 -1.50 -19.01 11.73
N LEU A 207 -1.96 -20.19 11.32
CA LEU A 207 -2.65 -20.35 10.04
C LEU A 207 -4.11 -19.91 10.24
N ILE A 208 -4.51 -18.88 9.51
CA ILE A 208 -5.88 -18.36 9.50
C ILE A 208 -6.50 -18.71 8.14
N ALA A 209 -7.65 -19.37 8.13
CA ALA A 209 -8.31 -19.72 6.86
C ALA A 209 -9.83 -19.88 7.01
N GLY A 210 -10.54 -19.80 5.88
CA GLY A 210 -11.97 -20.12 5.80
C GLY A 210 -12.88 -18.95 5.43
N VAL A 211 -14.18 -19.22 5.31
CA VAL A 211 -15.23 -18.25 4.99
C VAL A 211 -16.44 -18.47 5.92
N PRO A 212 -16.59 -17.70 7.01
CA PRO A 212 -15.62 -16.75 7.56
C PRO A 212 -14.36 -17.45 8.06
N ALA A 213 -13.24 -16.72 8.10
CA ALA A 213 -11.97 -17.27 8.52
C ALA A 213 -11.92 -17.52 10.03
N THR A 214 -11.17 -18.55 10.42
CA THR A 214 -10.85 -18.88 11.81
C THR A 214 -9.36 -19.20 11.95
N GLU A 215 -8.88 -19.20 13.19
CA GLU A 215 -7.55 -19.73 13.51
C GLU A 215 -7.61 -21.27 13.41
N ILE A 216 -6.89 -21.84 12.45
CA ILE A 216 -6.92 -23.27 12.16
C ILE A 216 -5.96 -24.02 13.07
N LYS A 217 -4.73 -23.53 13.20
CA LYS A 217 -3.68 -24.09 14.04
C LYS A 217 -2.50 -23.11 14.19
N PRO A 218 -1.70 -23.25 15.26
CA PRO A 218 -0.38 -22.63 15.33
C PRO A 218 0.51 -23.10 14.17
N LEU A 219 1.43 -22.23 13.74
CA LEU A 219 2.46 -22.55 12.77
C LEU A 219 3.54 -23.44 13.40
N GLY A 220 3.79 -24.58 12.76
CA GLY A 220 4.98 -25.40 13.02
C GLY A 220 6.24 -24.78 12.40
N GLU A 221 7.35 -25.52 12.42
CA GLU A 221 8.66 -25.06 11.94
C GLU A 221 8.61 -24.55 10.50
N ASP A 222 7.97 -25.30 9.58
CA ASP A 222 7.81 -24.90 8.18
C ASP A 222 7.07 -23.56 8.04
N GLY A 223 6.00 -23.37 8.82
CA GLY A 223 5.21 -22.14 8.78
C GLY A 223 6.00 -20.93 9.29
N ARG A 224 6.77 -21.13 10.37
CA ARG A 224 7.67 -20.09 10.92
C ARG A 224 8.77 -19.72 9.95
N PHE A 225 9.37 -20.72 9.29
CA PHE A 225 10.35 -20.47 8.25
C PHE A 225 9.81 -19.61 7.11
N LEU A 226 8.55 -19.81 6.70
CA LEU A 226 7.92 -19.01 5.64
C LEU A 226 7.63 -17.56 6.06
N THR A 227 7.42 -17.28 7.35
CA THR A 227 7.14 -15.92 7.84
C THR A 227 8.42 -15.17 8.24
N GLU A 228 9.44 -15.86 8.74
CA GLU A 228 10.67 -15.25 9.26
C GLU A 228 11.78 -15.13 8.23
N ARG A 229 11.78 -15.96 7.17
CA ARG A 229 12.80 -15.89 6.14
C ARG A 229 12.56 -14.70 5.21
N LYS A 230 13.64 -13.96 4.91
CA LYS A 230 13.63 -12.91 3.89
C LYS A 230 13.08 -13.41 2.56
N THR A 231 12.12 -12.65 2.04
CA THR A 231 11.41 -12.94 0.80
C THR A 231 12.24 -12.61 -0.43
N ARG A 232 13.17 -11.66 -0.29
CA ARG A 232 14.12 -11.24 -1.33
C ARG A 232 15.53 -11.13 -0.78
N LYS A 233 16.53 -11.40 -1.62
CA LYS A 233 17.95 -11.41 -1.22
C LYS A 233 18.52 -10.00 -1.01
N ASP A 234 17.93 -8.99 -1.62
CA ASP A 234 18.33 -7.58 -1.53
C ASP A 234 17.77 -6.88 -0.29
N LEU A 235 16.91 -7.55 0.50
CA LEU A 235 16.41 -6.98 1.75
C LEU A 235 17.56 -6.85 2.77
N PRO A 236 17.76 -5.65 3.35
CA PRO A 236 18.60 -5.41 4.53
C PRO A 236 18.29 -6.33 5.72
N ASP A 237 19.24 -6.53 6.64
CA ASP A 237 19.02 -7.35 7.85
C ASP A 237 18.11 -6.71 8.90
N ASP A 238 17.92 -5.39 8.82
CA ASP A 238 17.02 -4.62 9.69
C ASP A 238 15.55 -4.62 9.23
N ILE A 239 15.23 -5.38 8.18
CA ILE A 239 13.91 -5.56 7.55
C ILE A 239 13.55 -7.05 7.48
#